data_AF-A0ABC8L2F4-F1
#
_entry.id   AF-A0ABC8L2F4-F1
#
_cell.length_a   1.000
_cell.length_b   1.000
_cell.length_c   1.000
_cell.angle_alpha   90.00
_cell.angle_beta   90.00
_cell.angle_gamma   90.00
#
_symmetry.space_group_name_H-M   'P 1'
#
loop_
_entity.id
_entity.type
_entity.pdbx_description
1 polymer ?
#
loop_
_entity_poly.entity_id
_entity_poly.type
_entity_poly.pdbx_seq_one_letter_code
_entity_poly.pdbx_strand_id
1 'polypeptide(L)'
;MPSTKFPSETVLTSEPKTFSIPREQFLWSAINAGDRVDSALKDMAIVMKQQDRAKEAIKAIKSLRVRCSDQAQESLDNILLDLYKRCGRLDDQIALLKHKLFLIQKGLAFNGKRTKTARSQGEKFQVSVEQEATRLLGNLG
;
A
#
# COMPACT_ATOMS: atom_id res chain seq x y z
N MET A 1 21.19 18.85 -23.72
CA MET A 1 20.28 18.52 -22.60
C MET A 1 18.86 18.43 -23.16
N PRO A 2 18.34 17.24 -23.53
CA PRO A 2 16.94 17.10 -23.88
C PRO A 2 16.14 16.69 -22.65
N SER A 3 15.18 17.54 -22.28
CA SER A 3 14.14 17.27 -21.29
C SER A 3 13.43 15.96 -21.62
N THR A 4 13.55 14.97 -20.73
CA THR A 4 12.69 13.79 -20.74
C THR A 4 11.27 14.22 -20.42
N LYS A 5 10.46 14.39 -21.47
CA LYS A 5 9.00 14.38 -21.38
C LYS A 5 8.60 13.08 -20.69
N PHE A 6 8.15 13.18 -19.45
CA PHE A 6 7.38 12.12 -18.82
C PHE A 6 6.13 11.89 -19.65
N PRO A 7 5.77 10.63 -19.97
CA PRO A 7 4.62 10.37 -20.82
C PRO A 7 3.35 10.84 -20.13
N SER A 8 2.64 11.72 -20.85
CA SER A 8 1.28 12.13 -20.57
C SER A 8 0.34 10.92 -20.44
N GLU A 9 -0.59 11.02 -19.50
CA GLU A 9 -1.96 10.50 -19.62
C GLU A 9 -2.13 9.06 -20.13
N THR A 10 -2.01 8.03 -19.28
CA THR A 10 -2.75 6.76 -19.54
C THR A 10 -2.91 5.83 -18.33
N VAL A 11 -3.26 6.35 -17.15
CA VAL A 11 -3.65 5.46 -16.05
C VAL A 11 -5.02 5.89 -15.54
N LEU A 12 -6.04 5.30 -16.18
CA LEU A 12 -7.47 5.28 -15.83
C LEU A 12 -8.36 6.35 -16.51
N THR A 13 -8.34 6.42 -17.84
CA THR A 13 -9.29 7.23 -18.65
C THR A 13 -10.61 6.52 -18.99
N SER A 14 -10.92 5.41 -18.35
CA SER A 14 -12.28 4.88 -18.35
C SER A 14 -12.77 4.83 -16.91
N GLU A 15 -13.84 5.55 -16.60
CA GLU A 15 -14.68 5.18 -15.46
C GLU A 15 -14.86 3.66 -15.51
N PRO A 16 -14.48 2.91 -14.47
CA PRO A 16 -14.80 1.50 -14.50
C PRO A 16 -16.33 1.45 -14.49
N LYS A 17 -16.91 0.89 -15.56
CA LYS A 17 -18.37 0.70 -15.79
C LYS A 17 -19.07 -0.07 -14.65
N THR A 18 -18.35 -0.37 -13.56
CA THR A 18 -18.66 -1.22 -12.44
C THR A 18 -18.68 -0.47 -11.10
N PHE A 19 -18.45 0.85 -11.05
CA PHE A 19 -18.71 1.63 -9.84
C PHE A 19 -20.22 1.85 -9.67
N SER A 20 -20.90 0.82 -9.19
CA SER A 20 -22.34 0.83 -8.92
C SER A 20 -22.71 1.59 -7.65
N ILE A 21 -21.73 2.02 -6.82
CA ILE A 21 -21.99 2.69 -5.54
C ILE A 21 -21.46 4.14 -5.55
N PRO A 22 -22.27 5.15 -5.15
CA PRO A 22 -21.88 6.57 -5.12
C PRO A 22 -20.59 6.86 -4.34
N ARG A 23 -20.28 6.05 -3.32
CA ARG A 23 -19.08 6.17 -2.50
C ARG A 23 -17.80 5.92 -3.31
N GLU A 24 -17.81 5.01 -4.27
CA GLU A 24 -16.63 4.70 -5.09
C GLU A 24 -16.35 5.84 -6.06
N GLN A 25 -17.38 6.39 -6.68
CA GLN A 25 -17.27 7.55 -7.56
C GLN A 25 -16.70 8.78 -6.83
N PHE A 26 -17.11 8.99 -5.58
CA PHE A 26 -16.59 10.08 -4.75
C PHE A 26 -15.10 9.92 -4.44
N LEU A 27 -14.68 8.71 -4.00
CA LEU A 27 -13.28 8.42 -3.69
C LEU A 27 -12.39 8.51 -4.93
N TRP A 28 -12.89 8.04 -6.07
CA TRP A 28 -12.22 8.16 -7.36
C TRP A 28 -12.00 9.62 -7.77
N SER A 29 -13.04 10.44 -7.61
CA SER A 29 -12.97 11.87 -7.92
C SER A 29 -11.99 12.59 -7.03
N ALA A 30 -11.92 12.25 -5.73
CA ALA A 30 -10.93 12.79 -4.79
C ALA A 30 -9.48 12.44 -5.23
N ILE A 31 -9.23 11.19 -5.64
CA ILE A 31 -7.93 10.75 -6.15
C ILE A 31 -7.52 11.52 -7.42
N ASN A 32 -8.46 11.75 -8.33
CA ASN A 32 -8.24 12.50 -9.56
C ASN A 32 -8.03 13.99 -9.30
N ALA A 33 -8.74 14.56 -8.34
CA ALA A 33 -8.54 15.92 -7.86
C ALA A 33 -7.22 16.09 -7.08
N GLY A 34 -6.53 14.98 -6.75
CA GLY A 34 -5.32 14.99 -5.93
C GLY A 34 -5.58 15.29 -4.46
N ASP A 35 -6.84 15.29 -4.03
CA ASP A 35 -7.23 15.58 -2.66
C ASP A 35 -7.26 14.29 -1.83
N ARG A 36 -6.53 14.29 -0.71
CA ARG A 36 -6.47 13.18 0.26
C ARG A 36 -6.31 11.79 -0.38
N VAL A 37 -5.45 11.68 -1.40
CA VAL A 37 -5.20 10.46 -2.19
C VAL A 37 -4.93 9.24 -1.30
N ASP A 38 -4.17 9.42 -0.22
CA ASP A 38 -3.85 8.37 0.74
C ASP A 38 -5.09 7.78 1.43
N SER A 39 -5.99 8.64 1.90
CA SER A 39 -7.23 8.21 2.57
C SER A 39 -8.20 7.62 1.56
N ALA A 40 -8.36 8.28 0.42
CA ALA A 40 -9.29 7.86 -0.61
C ALA A 40 -8.93 6.49 -1.20
N LEU A 41 -7.63 6.22 -1.42
CA LEU A 41 -7.15 4.93 -1.92
C LEU A 41 -7.37 3.80 -0.91
N LYS A 42 -7.15 4.05 0.39
CA LYS A 42 -7.38 3.05 1.45
C LYS A 42 -8.86 2.68 1.53
N ASP A 43 -9.73 3.69 1.58
CA ASP A 43 -11.17 3.48 1.66
C ASP A 43 -11.69 2.75 0.41
N MET A 44 -11.18 3.10 -0.78
CA MET A 44 -11.51 2.42 -2.02
C MET A 44 -11.09 0.95 -1.97
N ALA A 45 -9.88 0.65 -1.51
CA ALA A 45 -9.41 -0.73 -1.41
C ALA A 45 -10.23 -1.57 -0.42
N ILE A 46 -10.70 -0.98 0.69
CA ILE A 46 -11.56 -1.64 1.66
C ILE A 46 -12.94 -1.93 1.05
N VAL A 47 -13.54 -0.96 0.35
CA VAL A 47 -14.83 -1.14 -0.33
C VAL A 47 -14.72 -2.23 -1.39
N MET A 48 -13.68 -2.18 -2.24
CA MET A 48 -13.45 -3.21 -3.26
C MET A 48 -13.20 -4.60 -2.66
N LYS A 49 -12.52 -4.68 -1.50
CA LYS A 49 -12.36 -5.94 -0.76
C LYS A 49 -13.71 -6.51 -0.29
N GLN A 50 -14.63 -5.68 0.17
CA GLN A 50 -15.96 -6.11 0.64
C GLN A 50 -16.84 -6.63 -0.50
N GLN A 51 -16.65 -6.12 -1.72
CA GLN A 51 -17.37 -6.55 -2.92
C GLN A 51 -16.76 -7.77 -3.62
N ASP A 52 -15.79 -8.45 -3.01
CA ASP A 52 -15.03 -9.55 -3.62
C ASP A 52 -14.28 -9.15 -4.92
N ARG A 53 -13.99 -7.85 -5.09
CA ARG A 53 -13.23 -7.29 -6.22
C ARG A 53 -11.74 -7.15 -5.87
N ALA A 54 -11.19 -8.17 -5.22
CA ALA A 54 -9.84 -8.12 -4.67
C ALA A 54 -8.76 -7.93 -5.76
N LYS A 55 -8.95 -8.49 -6.96
CA LYS A 55 -8.04 -8.30 -8.10
C LYS A 55 -7.98 -6.85 -8.59
N GLU A 56 -9.12 -6.17 -8.61
CA GLU A 56 -9.22 -4.76 -9.00
C GLU A 56 -8.61 -3.86 -7.94
N ALA A 57 -8.86 -4.15 -6.65
CA ALA A 57 -8.24 -3.46 -5.53
C ALA A 57 -6.70 -3.52 -5.60
N ILE A 58 -6.14 -4.70 -5.88
CA ILE A 58 -4.69 -4.88 -6.07
C ILE A 58 -4.18 -3.99 -7.22
N LYS A 59 -4.89 -3.97 -8.36
CA LYS A 59 -4.49 -3.16 -9.52
C LYS A 59 -4.54 -1.67 -9.21
N ALA A 60 -5.58 -1.20 -8.52
CA ALA A 60 -5.74 0.18 -8.12
C ALA A 60 -4.60 0.61 -7.18
N ILE A 61 -4.33 -0.18 -6.13
CA ILE A 61 -3.23 0.10 -5.19
C ILE A 61 -1.90 0.12 -5.93
N LYS A 62 -1.55 -0.90 -6.72
CA LYS A 62 -0.27 -0.92 -7.46
C LYS A 62 -0.08 0.30 -8.36
N SER A 63 -1.15 0.80 -8.98
CA SER A 63 -1.10 1.94 -9.90
C SER A 63 -0.99 3.29 -9.18
N LEU A 64 -1.64 3.42 -8.03
CA LEU A 64 -1.73 4.69 -7.29
C LEU A 64 -0.73 4.80 -6.14
N ARG A 65 -0.07 3.71 -5.75
CA ARG A 65 0.92 3.65 -4.67
C ARG A 65 2.04 4.67 -4.83
N VAL A 66 2.46 4.98 -6.07
CA VAL A 66 3.51 5.98 -6.35
C VAL A 66 3.08 7.42 -6.03
N ARG A 67 1.78 7.68 -5.93
CA ARG A 67 1.20 8.98 -5.59
C ARG A 67 0.92 9.14 -4.09
N CYS A 68 1.17 8.10 -3.30
CA CYS A 68 0.89 8.08 -1.87
C CYS A 68 2.12 8.39 -1.02
N SER A 69 1.90 9.01 0.14
CA SER A 69 2.98 9.31 1.09
C SER A 69 3.63 8.04 1.65
N ASP A 70 4.89 8.12 2.07
CA ASP A 70 5.61 7.02 2.74
C ASP A 70 4.85 6.49 3.97
N GLN A 71 4.18 7.38 4.69
CA GLN A 71 3.36 7.01 5.84
C GLN A 71 2.14 6.15 5.45
N ALA A 72 1.60 6.33 4.25
CA ALA A 72 0.50 5.54 3.72
C ALA A 72 0.96 4.19 3.14
N GLN A 73 2.21 4.10 2.66
CA GLN A 73 2.78 2.87 2.06
C GLN A 73 2.64 1.66 2.98
N GLU A 74 3.00 1.80 4.26
CA GLU A 74 2.93 0.68 5.22
C GLU A 74 1.50 0.16 5.39
N SER A 75 0.52 1.07 5.44
CA SER A 75 -0.90 0.67 5.51
C SER A 75 -1.42 0.06 4.20
N LEU A 76 -0.97 0.54 3.05
CA LEU A 76 -1.33 -0.03 1.74
C LEU A 76 -0.72 -1.43 1.56
N ASP A 77 0.50 -1.64 2.02
CA ASP A 77 1.17 -2.95 1.99
C ASP A 77 0.42 -3.97 2.86
N ASN A 78 -0.08 -3.55 4.02
CA ASN A 78 -0.89 -4.43 4.88
C ASN A 78 -2.23 -4.81 4.21
N ILE A 79 -2.89 -3.86 3.53
CA ILE A 79 -4.10 -4.13 2.75
C ILE A 79 -3.77 -5.07 1.57
N LEU A 80 -2.65 -4.85 0.86
CA LEU A 80 -2.21 -5.72 -0.22
C LEU A 80 -1.95 -7.15 0.26
N LEU A 81 -1.31 -7.34 1.41
CA LEU A 81 -1.09 -8.67 1.98
C LEU A 81 -2.40 -9.41 2.23
N ASP A 82 -3.41 -8.74 2.79
CA ASP A 82 -4.74 -9.32 3.01
C ASP A 82 -5.47 -9.63 1.69
N LEU A 83 -5.37 -8.74 0.70
CA LEU A 83 -5.92 -8.99 -0.64
C LEU A 83 -5.24 -10.18 -1.33
N TYR A 84 -3.93 -10.33 -1.21
CA TYR A 84 -3.20 -11.49 -1.77
C TYR A 84 -3.57 -12.80 -1.08
N LYS A 85 -3.70 -12.80 0.26
CA LYS A 85 -4.21 -13.96 1.03
C LYS A 85 -5.58 -14.39 0.50
N ARG A 86 -6.50 -13.43 0.29
CA ARG A 86 -7.84 -13.70 -0.27
C ARG A 86 -7.82 -14.24 -1.69
N CYS A 87 -6.92 -13.74 -2.54
CA CYS A 87 -6.83 -14.16 -3.94
C CYS A 87 -6.05 -15.48 -4.15
N GLY A 88 -5.50 -16.10 -3.09
CA GLY A 88 -4.58 -17.23 -3.22
C GLY A 88 -3.27 -16.89 -3.94
N ARG A 89 -2.91 -15.61 -4.03
CA ARG A 89 -1.72 -15.11 -4.74
C ARG A 89 -0.49 -15.14 -3.82
N LEU A 90 -0.11 -16.35 -3.41
CA LEU A 90 0.98 -16.57 -2.46
C LEU A 90 2.33 -16.05 -2.99
N ASP A 91 2.59 -16.16 -4.29
CA ASP A 91 3.85 -15.66 -4.87
C ASP A 91 3.99 -14.14 -4.77
N ASP A 92 2.92 -13.38 -5.05
CA ASP A 92 2.92 -11.93 -4.89
C ASP A 92 3.06 -11.53 -3.41
N GLN A 93 2.45 -12.30 -2.51
CA GLN A 93 2.60 -12.12 -1.07
C GLN A 93 4.06 -12.33 -0.64
N ILE A 94 4.68 -13.43 -1.07
CA ILE A 94 6.08 -13.75 -0.79
C ILE A 94 7.00 -12.68 -1.37
N ALA A 95 6.76 -12.22 -2.60
CA ALA A 95 7.55 -11.16 -3.22
C ALA A 95 7.46 -9.84 -2.43
N LEU A 96 6.26 -9.46 -1.98
CA LEU A 96 6.06 -8.26 -1.17
C LEU A 96 6.76 -8.38 0.20
N LEU A 97 6.66 -9.54 0.85
CA LEU A 97 7.34 -9.79 2.14
C LEU A 97 8.86 -9.77 2.00
N LYS A 98 9.40 -10.38 0.95
CA LYS A 98 10.84 -10.32 0.64
C LYS A 98 11.29 -8.87 0.42
N HIS A 99 10.50 -8.07 -0.28
CA HIS A 99 10.81 -6.65 -0.49
C HIS A 99 10.80 -5.86 0.82
N LYS A 100 9.77 -6.03 1.67
CA LYS A 100 9.71 -5.39 2.99
C LYS A 100 10.88 -5.82 3.88
N LEU A 101 11.21 -7.12 3.91
CA LEU A 101 12.34 -7.64 4.66
C LEU A 101 13.67 -7.06 4.17
N PHE A 102 13.85 -6.92 2.85
CA PHE A 102 15.02 -6.29 2.27
C PHE A 102 15.16 -4.82 2.68
N LEU A 103 14.07 -4.05 2.70
CA LEU A 103 14.07 -2.66 3.16
C LEU A 103 14.40 -2.54 4.65
N ILE A 104 13.90 -3.48 5.46
CA ILE A 104 14.21 -3.60 6.88
C ILE A 104 15.71 -3.90 7.07
N GLN A 105 16.22 -4.94 6.42
CA GLN A 105 17.62 -5.36 6.52
C GLN A 105 18.62 -4.30 6.04
N LYS A 106 18.29 -3.56 4.97
CA LYS A 106 19.12 -2.44 4.50
C LYS A 106 19.05 -1.19 5.41
N GLY A 107 18.23 -1.20 6.47
CA GLY A 107 18.01 -0.03 7.33
C GLY A 107 17.24 1.10 6.63
N LEU A 108 16.74 0.89 5.41
CA LEU A 108 15.97 1.89 4.66
C LEU A 108 14.62 2.15 5.34
N ALA A 109 14.02 1.11 5.92
CA ALA A 109 12.82 1.25 6.76
C ALA A 109 13.07 2.00 8.08
N PHE A 110 14.33 2.29 8.40
CA PHE A 110 14.80 2.95 9.62
C PHE A 110 15.52 4.27 9.33
N ASN A 111 15.40 4.80 8.11
CA ASN A 111 16.08 6.01 7.65
C ASN A 111 17.61 5.94 7.82
N GLY A 112 18.19 4.75 7.59
CA GLY A 112 19.61 4.45 7.75
C GLY A 112 20.04 4.09 9.18
N LYS A 113 19.12 4.07 10.16
CA LYS A 113 19.43 3.72 11.56
C LYS A 113 19.28 2.22 11.82
N ARG A 114 19.94 1.72 12.87
CA ARG A 114 19.78 0.31 13.32
C ARG A 114 18.48 0.06 14.11
N THR A 115 17.87 1.11 14.63
CA THR A 115 16.67 1.05 15.48
C THR A 115 15.68 2.16 15.17
N LYS A 116 14.38 1.89 15.33
CA LYS A 116 13.30 2.88 15.20
C LYS A 116 12.55 2.98 16.52
N THR A 117 12.10 4.18 16.88
CA THR A 117 11.26 4.34 18.06
C THR A 117 9.84 3.92 17.73
N ALA A 118 9.36 2.87 18.40
CA ALA A 118 7.97 2.50 18.40
C ALA A 118 7.31 2.94 19.72
N ARG A 119 5.98 2.97 19.72
CA ARG A 119 5.19 3.30 20.90
C ARG A 119 4.15 2.21 21.14
N SER A 120 4.08 1.69 22.36
CA SER A 120 3.09 0.70 22.79
C SER A 120 2.62 1.08 24.20
N GLN A 121 1.31 1.13 24.42
CA GLN A 121 0.70 1.50 25.71
C GLN A 121 1.26 2.79 26.34
N GLY A 122 1.63 3.78 25.51
CA GLY A 122 2.21 5.04 25.98
C GLY A 122 3.73 5.04 26.12
N GLU A 123 4.36 3.86 26.25
CA GLU A 123 5.80 3.69 26.40
C GLU A 123 6.53 3.75 25.05
N LYS A 124 7.66 4.46 25.01
CA LYS A 124 8.55 4.53 23.84
C LYS A 124 9.65 3.48 23.98
N PHE A 125 9.80 2.63 22.99
CA PHE A 125 10.85 1.62 22.96
C PHE A 125 11.55 1.62 21.59
N GLN A 126 12.82 1.22 21.59
CA GLN A 126 13.56 1.04 20.35
C GLN A 126 13.29 -0.36 19.80
N VAL A 127 12.84 -0.42 18.55
CA VAL A 127 12.68 -1.67 17.80
C VAL A 127 13.89 -1.82 16.90
N SER A 128 14.55 -2.97 16.95
CA SER A 128 15.65 -3.30 16.05
C SER A 128 15.15 -3.80 14.69
N VAL A 129 16.04 -3.79 13.70
CA VAL A 129 15.82 -4.42 12.38
C VAL A 129 15.35 -5.87 12.52
N GLU A 130 15.96 -6.64 13.42
CA GLU A 130 15.62 -8.05 13.65
C GLU A 130 14.23 -8.22 14.27
N GLN A 131 13.89 -7.41 15.27
CA GLN A 131 12.56 -7.44 15.89
C GLN A 131 11.45 -7.09 14.89
N GLU A 132 11.70 -6.14 13.99
CA GLU A 132 10.74 -5.76 12.96
C GLU A 132 10.60 -6.84 11.87
N ALA A 133 11.70 -7.52 11.52
CA ALA A 133 11.67 -8.67 10.63
C ALA A 133 10.86 -9.83 11.24
N THR A 134 11.08 -10.13 12.52
CA THR A 134 10.33 -11.17 13.25
C THR A 134 8.84 -10.82 13.34
N ARG A 135 8.50 -9.56 13.63
CA ARG A 135 7.10 -9.07 13.63
C ARG A 135 6.44 -9.25 12.26
N LEU A 136 7.13 -8.91 11.18
CA LEU A 136 6.62 -9.03 9.82
C LEU A 136 6.30 -10.50 9.47
N LEU A 137 7.20 -11.42 9.83
CA LEU A 137 7.03 -12.85 9.57
C LEU A 137 6.00 -13.49 10.50
N GLY A 138 5.88 -13.03 11.74
CA GLY A 138 4.89 -13.52 12.71
C GLY A 138 3.43 -13.29 12.31
N ASN A 139 3.16 -12.28 11.47
CA ASN A 139 1.81 -11.99 10.95
C ASN A 139 1.36 -12.92 9.80
N LEU A 140 2.15 -13.96 9.50
CA LEU A 140 1.85 -14.98 8.49
C LEU A 140 1.16 -16.22 9.06
N GLY A 141 1.07 -16.34 10.39
CA GLY A 141 0.31 -17.38 11.10
C GLY A 141 -1.20 -17.19 11.01
#